data_AF-A0A3B0VQL3-F1
#
_entry.id   AF-A0A3B0VQL3-F1
#
_cell.length_a   1.000
_cell.length_b   1.000
_cell.length_c   1.000
_cell.angle_alpha   90.00
_cell.angle_beta   90.00
_cell.angle_gamma   90.00
#
_symmetry.space_group_name_H-M   'P 1'
#
loop_
_entity.id
_entity.type
_entity.pdbx_description
1 polymer ?
#
loop_
_entity_poly.entity_id
_entity_poly.type
_entity_poly.pdbx_seq_one_letter_code
_entity_poly.pdbx_strand_id
1 'polypeptide(L)'
;MVVQFSKFLFLIFVFILTLPVVFAEEQKYKKQIIFALQKEAQIATKELSEAITKCNKKEKESNPSLLYFKNLNISQKNLNTALFYLSYKARTECVTKLKYKNFAYYLIKYQRVLKYYDHPEYEDVNLSALAYSGPPGVEEELKLKYNAIDLKHRIVLEKVPELSQPFNFSQLMDRIESEVYGSN
;
A
#
# COMPACT_ATOMS: atom_id res chain seq x y z
N MET A 1 6.82 -31.44 61.17
CA MET A 1 6.70 -30.09 60.58
C MET A 1 7.90 -29.66 59.73
N VAL A 2 9.14 -30.03 60.05
CA VAL A 2 10.36 -29.63 59.31
C VAL A 2 10.44 -30.17 57.87
N VAL A 3 9.94 -31.39 57.61
CA VAL A 3 10.02 -32.06 56.30
C VAL A 3 9.04 -31.49 55.25
N GLN A 4 7.92 -30.87 55.67
CA GLN A 4 6.96 -30.23 54.76
C GLN A 4 7.43 -28.84 54.32
N PHE A 5 8.14 -28.11 55.21
CA PHE A 5 8.67 -26.78 54.90
C PHE A 5 9.80 -26.82 53.86
N SER A 6 10.65 -27.87 53.89
CA SER A 6 11.73 -28.01 52.91
C SER A 6 11.24 -28.34 51.50
N LYS A 7 10.16 -29.13 51.36
CA LYS A 7 9.56 -29.45 50.05
C LYS A 7 8.93 -28.22 49.40
N PHE A 8 8.33 -27.32 50.18
CA PHE A 8 7.72 -26.08 49.68
C PHE A 8 8.80 -25.08 49.23
N LEU A 9 9.89 -24.95 49.98
CA LEU A 9 11.04 -24.14 49.59
C LEU A 9 11.74 -24.69 48.34
N PHE A 10 11.85 -26.01 48.20
CA PHE A 10 12.44 -26.63 47.01
C PHE A 10 11.58 -26.39 45.75
N LEU A 11 10.24 -26.47 45.87
CA LEU A 11 9.34 -26.13 44.76
C LEU A 11 9.44 -24.66 44.36
N ILE A 12 9.48 -23.73 45.32
CA ILE A 12 9.67 -22.30 45.05
C ILE A 12 11.04 -22.05 44.40
N PHE A 13 12.10 -22.71 44.87
CA PHE A 13 13.45 -22.57 44.33
C PHE A 13 13.55 -23.10 42.90
N VAL A 14 12.93 -24.26 42.61
CA VAL A 14 12.82 -24.80 41.25
C VAL A 14 12.01 -23.87 40.36
N PHE A 15 10.91 -23.30 40.85
CA PHE A 15 10.09 -22.34 40.09
C PHE A 15 10.84 -21.03 39.79
N ILE A 16 11.60 -20.51 40.76
CA ILE A 16 12.43 -19.32 40.58
C ILE A 16 13.60 -19.59 39.62
N LEU A 17 14.17 -20.80 39.62
CA LEU A 17 15.24 -21.19 38.70
C LEU A 17 14.76 -21.46 37.27
N THR A 18 13.52 -21.91 37.07
CA THR A 18 12.99 -22.21 35.73
C THR A 18 12.39 -20.99 35.03
N LEU A 19 11.83 -20.02 35.77
CA LEU A 19 11.32 -18.75 35.22
C LEU A 19 12.31 -18.03 34.28
N PRO A 20 13.59 -17.78 34.64
CA PRO A 20 14.52 -17.07 33.77
C PRO A 20 14.85 -17.81 32.48
N VAL A 21 14.78 -19.16 32.46
CA VAL A 21 15.00 -19.96 31.24
C VAL A 21 13.86 -19.77 30.26
N VAL A 22 12.61 -19.81 30.73
CA VAL A 22 11.41 -19.57 29.90
C VAL A 22 11.40 -18.15 29.35
N PHE A 23 11.73 -17.14 30.17
CA PHE A 23 11.83 -15.76 29.71
C PHE A 23 12.97 -15.53 28.70
N ALA A 24 14.12 -16.17 28.89
CA ALA A 24 15.24 -16.06 27.94
C ALA A 24 14.90 -16.71 26.58
N GLU A 25 14.19 -17.83 26.60
CA GLU A 25 13.77 -18.55 25.39
C GLU A 25 12.66 -17.79 24.64
N GLU A 26 11.72 -17.20 25.36
CA GLU A 26 10.68 -16.31 24.80
C GLU A 26 11.30 -15.06 24.15
N GLN A 27 12.29 -14.43 24.80
CA GLN A 27 13.03 -13.28 24.24
C GLN A 27 13.82 -13.67 22.98
N LYS A 28 14.46 -14.84 22.97
CA LYS A 28 15.18 -15.36 21.80
C LYS A 28 14.23 -15.60 20.63
N TYR A 29 13.07 -16.21 20.88
CA TYR A 29 12.06 -16.47 19.85
C TYR A 29 11.48 -15.17 19.28
N LYS A 30 11.18 -14.20 20.14
CA LYS A 30 10.72 -12.87 19.75
C LYS A 30 11.72 -12.17 18.83
N LYS A 31 13.02 -12.22 19.15
CA LYS A 31 14.08 -11.65 18.29
C LYS A 31 14.15 -12.33 16.92
N GLN A 32 14.03 -13.66 16.85
CA GLN A 32 14.04 -14.39 15.59
C GLN A 32 12.84 -14.03 14.70
N ILE A 33 11.63 -13.92 15.27
CA ILE A 33 10.44 -13.48 14.55
C ILE A 33 10.62 -12.06 14.02
N ILE A 34 11.12 -11.13 14.86
CA ILE A 34 11.36 -9.75 14.46
C ILE A 34 12.33 -9.70 13.27
N PHE A 35 13.44 -10.45 13.34
CA PHE A 35 14.43 -10.51 12.27
C PHE A 35 13.86 -11.11 10.97
N ALA A 36 13.07 -12.17 11.07
CA ALA A 36 12.40 -12.77 9.91
C ALA A 36 11.43 -11.78 9.26
N LEU A 37 10.62 -11.08 10.06
CA LEU A 37 9.69 -10.04 9.58
C LEU A 37 10.44 -8.87 8.92
N GLN A 38 11.57 -8.44 9.47
CA GLN A 38 12.42 -7.41 8.87
C GLN A 38 12.96 -7.84 7.50
N LYS A 39 13.40 -9.09 7.38
CA LYS A 39 13.92 -9.60 6.10
C LYS A 39 12.83 -9.66 5.04
N GLU A 40 11.64 -10.15 5.38
CA GLU A 40 10.49 -10.14 4.48
C GLU A 40 10.06 -8.71 4.10
N ALA A 41 10.14 -7.77 5.04
CA ALA A 41 9.88 -6.35 4.84
C ALA A 41 10.81 -5.73 3.79
N GLN A 42 12.11 -5.97 3.92
CA GLN A 42 13.13 -5.46 2.99
C GLN A 42 12.91 -6.02 1.59
N ILE A 43 12.65 -7.33 1.47
CA ILE A 43 12.35 -7.97 0.19
C ILE A 43 11.10 -7.35 -0.45
N ALA A 44 9.99 -7.27 0.29
CA ALA A 44 8.75 -6.71 -0.22
C ALA A 44 8.90 -5.24 -0.64
N THR A 45 9.67 -4.45 0.10
CA THR A 45 9.93 -3.04 -0.23
C THR A 45 10.75 -2.90 -1.49
N LYS A 46 11.77 -3.75 -1.67
CA LYS A 46 12.58 -3.77 -2.88
C LYS A 46 11.73 -4.15 -4.10
N GLU A 47 10.97 -5.23 -4.01
CA GLU A 47 10.07 -5.68 -5.09
C GLU A 47 9.04 -4.59 -5.44
N LEU A 48 8.48 -3.92 -4.43
CA LEU A 48 7.52 -2.83 -4.63
C LEU A 48 8.19 -1.61 -5.30
N SER A 49 9.39 -1.24 -4.89
CA SER A 49 10.16 -0.14 -5.49
C SER A 49 10.50 -0.41 -6.96
N GLU A 50 10.88 -1.64 -7.29
CA GLU A 50 11.13 -2.06 -8.68
C GLU A 50 9.85 -2.01 -9.52
N ALA A 51 8.72 -2.49 -8.97
CA ALA A 51 7.41 -2.41 -9.62
C ALA A 51 7.00 -0.95 -9.88
N ILE A 52 7.13 -0.07 -8.89
CA ILE A 52 6.84 1.36 -9.01
C ILE A 52 7.71 2.00 -10.09
N THR A 53 9.01 1.70 -10.12
CA THR A 53 9.92 2.26 -11.13
C THR A 53 9.48 1.87 -12.54
N LYS A 54 9.12 0.60 -12.74
CA LYS A 54 8.59 0.09 -14.02
C LYS A 54 7.27 0.77 -14.40
N CYS A 55 6.37 0.96 -13.44
CA CYS A 55 5.08 1.62 -13.67
C CYS A 55 5.24 3.11 -13.99
N ASN A 56 6.12 3.82 -13.29
CA ASN A 56 6.41 5.23 -13.56
C ASN A 56 7.03 5.41 -14.97
N LYS A 57 7.79 4.43 -15.46
CA LYS A 57 8.29 4.44 -16.84
C LYS A 57 7.13 4.36 -17.84
N LYS A 58 6.21 3.39 -17.66
CA LYS A 58 5.00 3.27 -18.49
C LYS A 58 4.13 4.53 -18.44
N GLU A 59 3.99 5.13 -17.25
CA GLU A 59 3.23 6.36 -17.04
C GLU A 59 3.76 7.52 -17.89
N LYS A 60 5.08 7.66 -17.99
CA LYS A 60 5.74 8.68 -18.82
C LYS A 60 5.61 8.42 -20.32
N GLU A 61 5.51 7.15 -20.72
CA GLU A 61 5.34 6.74 -22.12
C GLU A 61 3.88 6.81 -22.58
N SER A 62 2.92 6.83 -21.64
CA SER A 62 1.50 6.91 -21.95
C SER A 62 1.09 8.32 -22.40
N ASN A 63 0.42 8.41 -23.54
CA ASN A 63 -0.08 9.67 -24.08
C ASN A 63 -1.48 9.48 -24.68
N PRO A 64 -2.54 9.47 -23.84
CA PRO A 64 -3.91 9.32 -24.32
C PRO A 64 -4.30 10.39 -25.33
N SER A 65 -4.90 9.97 -26.45
CA SER A 65 -5.35 10.89 -27.50
C SER A 65 -6.50 11.77 -27.04
N LEU A 66 -6.46 13.06 -27.39
CA LEU A 66 -7.53 14.00 -27.01
C LEU A 66 -8.81 13.82 -27.83
N LEU A 67 -8.76 13.07 -28.94
CA LEU A 67 -9.90 12.83 -29.81
C LEU A 67 -11.06 12.14 -29.08
N TYR A 68 -10.77 11.30 -28.09
CA TYR A 68 -11.78 10.60 -27.29
C TYR A 68 -12.60 11.55 -26.40
N PHE A 69 -12.04 12.71 -26.03
CA PHE A 69 -12.69 13.65 -25.12
C PHE A 69 -13.44 14.76 -25.85
N LYS A 70 -13.01 15.15 -27.06
CA LYS A 70 -13.65 16.23 -27.85
C LYS A 70 -15.13 16.00 -28.13
N ASN A 71 -15.53 14.75 -28.30
CA ASN A 71 -16.91 14.37 -28.60
C ASN A 71 -17.66 13.81 -27.38
N LEU A 72 -17.01 13.78 -26.21
CA LEU A 72 -17.59 13.24 -24.99
C LEU A 72 -18.41 14.34 -24.31
N ASN A 73 -19.74 14.27 -24.41
CA ASN A 73 -20.65 15.21 -23.73
C ASN A 73 -20.78 14.89 -22.23
N ILE A 74 -19.66 14.98 -21.51
CA ILE A 74 -19.53 14.75 -20.08
C ILE A 74 -19.15 16.05 -19.37
N SER A 75 -19.67 16.27 -18.15
CA SER A 75 -19.24 17.40 -17.33
C SER A 75 -17.78 17.24 -16.89
N GLN A 76 -17.06 18.35 -16.76
CA GLN A 76 -15.65 18.36 -16.32
C GLN A 76 -15.47 17.64 -14.97
N LYS A 77 -16.39 17.82 -14.02
CA LYS A 77 -16.38 17.11 -12.72
C LYS A 77 -16.42 15.59 -12.88
N ASN A 78 -17.30 15.09 -13.75
CA ASN A 78 -17.42 13.66 -13.98
C ASN A 78 -16.22 13.12 -14.76
N LEU A 79 -15.69 13.89 -15.72
CA LEU A 79 -14.49 13.52 -16.45
C LEU A 79 -13.27 13.43 -15.52
N ASN A 80 -13.08 14.43 -14.66
CA ASN A 80 -12.03 14.43 -13.64
C ASN A 80 -12.15 13.20 -12.73
N THR A 81 -13.34 12.95 -12.19
CA THR A 81 -13.62 11.75 -11.36
C THR A 81 -13.27 10.46 -12.09
N ALA A 82 -13.65 10.35 -13.36
CA ALA A 82 -13.39 9.16 -14.16
C ALA A 82 -11.90 8.96 -14.45
N LEU A 83 -11.21 10.00 -14.91
CA LEU A 83 -9.78 9.93 -15.24
C LEU A 83 -8.94 9.71 -13.98
N PHE A 84 -9.31 10.30 -12.85
CA PHE A 84 -8.65 10.04 -11.58
C PHE A 84 -8.80 8.57 -11.17
N TYR A 85 -10.01 8.02 -11.22
CA TYR A 85 -10.25 6.60 -10.91
C TYR A 85 -9.49 5.66 -11.86
N LEU A 86 -9.53 5.90 -13.18
CA LEU A 86 -8.85 5.07 -14.16
C LEU A 86 -7.33 5.12 -13.99
N SER A 87 -6.76 6.30 -13.74
CA SER A 87 -5.34 6.45 -13.42
C SER A 87 -4.97 5.68 -12.15
N TYR A 88 -5.76 5.84 -11.08
CA TYR A 88 -5.56 5.13 -9.82
C TYR A 88 -5.63 3.60 -10.00
N LYS A 89 -6.65 3.11 -10.72
CA LYS A 89 -6.86 1.69 -11.00
C LYS A 89 -5.69 1.12 -11.80
N ALA A 90 -5.33 1.74 -12.92
CA ALA A 90 -4.26 1.24 -13.78
C ALA A 90 -2.89 1.27 -13.07
N ARG A 91 -2.63 2.28 -12.24
CA ARG A 91 -1.42 2.35 -11.42
C ARG A 91 -1.40 1.27 -10.35
N THR A 92 -2.52 1.04 -9.67
CA THR A 92 -2.67 -0.02 -8.66
C THR A 92 -2.48 -1.39 -9.29
N GLU A 93 -3.12 -1.69 -10.41
CA GLU A 93 -2.95 -2.95 -11.14
C GLU A 93 -1.51 -3.14 -11.65
N CYS A 94 -0.83 -2.05 -12.00
CA CYS A 94 0.57 -2.11 -12.45
C CYS A 94 1.55 -2.43 -11.31
N VAL A 95 1.39 -1.78 -10.15
CA VAL A 95 2.31 -1.91 -9.01
C VAL A 95 2.03 -3.18 -8.20
N THR A 96 0.77 -3.64 -8.16
CA THR A 96 0.31 -4.54 -7.10
C THR A 96 0.02 -5.95 -7.62
N LYS A 97 0.59 -6.96 -6.95
CA LYS A 97 -0.12 -8.21 -6.65
C LYS A 97 -0.75 -8.06 -5.27
N LEU A 98 -2.02 -8.43 -5.08
CA LEU A 98 -2.80 -8.29 -3.81
C LEU A 98 -2.00 -8.55 -2.51
N LYS A 99 -1.05 -9.49 -2.53
CA LYS A 99 -0.15 -9.82 -1.42
C LYS A 99 0.65 -8.61 -0.88
N TYR A 100 1.09 -7.69 -1.74
CA TYR A 100 1.96 -6.57 -1.34
C TYR A 100 1.19 -5.43 -0.67
N LYS A 101 -0.09 -5.21 -1.01
CA LYS A 101 -0.92 -4.12 -0.46
C LYS A 101 -1.13 -4.28 1.05
N ASN A 102 -1.52 -5.48 1.47
CA ASN A 102 -1.79 -5.78 2.88
C ASN A 102 -0.48 -5.93 3.68
N PHE A 103 0.50 -6.64 3.13
CA PHE A 103 1.78 -6.83 3.81
C PHE A 103 2.49 -5.50 4.10
N ALA A 104 2.55 -4.61 3.11
CA ALA A 104 3.19 -3.31 3.28
C ALA A 104 2.41 -2.41 4.28
N TYR A 105 1.07 -2.44 4.28
CA TYR A 105 0.25 -1.73 5.28
C TYR A 105 0.52 -2.22 6.72
N TYR A 106 0.51 -3.53 6.95
CA TYR A 106 0.77 -4.11 8.27
C TYR A 106 2.19 -3.88 8.74
N LEU A 107 3.16 -3.92 7.83
CA LEU A 107 4.55 -3.61 8.12
C LEU A 107 4.73 -2.17 8.61
N ILE A 108 4.07 -1.18 8.01
CA ILE A 108 4.12 0.22 8.49
C ILE A 108 3.58 0.33 9.91
N LYS A 109 2.42 -0.29 10.18
CA LYS A 109 1.83 -0.24 11.52
C LYS A 109 2.78 -0.87 12.53
N TYR A 110 3.36 -2.00 12.17
CA TYR A 110 4.35 -2.68 13.00
C TYR A 110 5.59 -1.82 13.27
N GLN A 111 6.14 -1.15 12.25
CA GLN A 111 7.29 -0.25 12.40
C GLN A 111 6.98 1.00 13.24
N ARG A 112 5.81 1.62 13.07
CA ARG A 112 5.40 2.77 13.91
C ARG A 112 5.29 2.36 15.38
N VAL A 113 4.75 1.17 15.64
CA VAL A 113 4.69 0.60 16.99
C VAL A 113 6.11 0.36 17.52
N LEU A 114 7.01 -0.22 16.73
CA LEU A 114 8.38 -0.49 17.18
C LEU A 114 9.22 0.77 17.43
N LYS A 115 9.08 1.81 16.59
CA LYS A 115 9.72 3.12 16.80
C LYS A 115 9.27 3.76 18.12
N TYR A 116 8.02 3.54 18.53
CA TYR A 116 7.49 4.02 19.80
C TYR A 116 8.14 3.31 21.01
N TYR A 117 8.67 2.10 20.83
CA TYR A 117 9.32 1.30 21.89
C TYR A 117 10.85 1.31 21.85
N ASP A 118 11.47 2.25 21.12
CA ASP A 118 12.91 2.54 21.11
C ASP A 118 13.80 1.30 20.89
N HIS A 119 13.45 0.48 19.90
CA HIS A 119 14.23 -0.69 19.51
C HIS A 119 15.37 -0.28 18.54
N PRO A 120 16.65 -0.29 18.97
CA PRO A 120 17.78 0.29 18.21
C PRO A 120 18.27 -0.58 17.03
N GLU A 121 17.70 -1.76 16.81
CA GLU A 121 18.13 -2.75 15.81
C GLU A 121 17.34 -2.64 14.49
N TYR A 122 16.69 -1.51 14.21
CA TYR A 122 15.82 -1.35 13.04
C TYR A 122 16.41 -0.42 11.97
N GLU A 123 16.57 -0.95 10.76
CA GLU A 123 16.82 -0.14 9.57
C GLU A 123 15.51 0.48 9.05
N ASP A 124 15.56 1.76 8.69
CA ASP A 124 14.44 2.48 8.09
C ASP A 124 14.10 1.88 6.72
N VAL A 125 12.88 1.37 6.59
CA VAL A 125 12.34 0.90 5.32
C VAL A 125 11.82 2.11 4.54
N ASN A 126 12.21 2.24 3.27
CA ASN A 126 11.78 3.35 2.42
C ASN A 126 10.25 3.33 2.19
N LEU A 127 9.55 4.25 2.85
CA LEU A 127 8.09 4.33 2.87
C LEU A 127 7.47 4.99 1.63
N SER A 128 8.27 5.56 0.71
CA SER A 128 7.74 6.25 -0.49
C SER A 128 6.89 5.31 -1.36
N ALA A 129 7.19 4.02 -1.31
CA ALA A 129 6.48 2.99 -2.05
C ALA A 129 5.03 2.76 -1.57
N LEU A 130 4.66 3.29 -0.40
CA LEU A 130 3.35 3.12 0.23
C LEU A 130 2.36 4.24 -0.07
N ALA A 131 2.80 5.35 -0.67
CA ALA A 131 1.87 6.34 -1.23
C ALA A 131 0.90 5.71 -2.25
N TYR A 132 1.27 4.54 -2.78
CA TYR A 132 0.59 3.84 -3.86
C TYR A 132 -0.49 2.85 -3.41
N SER A 133 -0.43 2.34 -2.17
CA SER A 133 -1.42 1.36 -1.68
C SER A 133 -2.70 2.00 -1.16
N GLY A 134 -2.65 3.29 -0.80
CA GLY A 134 -3.77 4.02 -0.20
C GLY A 134 -4.24 3.40 1.13
N PRO A 135 -5.02 4.14 1.94
CA PRO A 135 -5.78 3.52 3.01
C PRO A 135 -6.75 2.45 2.45
N PRO A 136 -7.02 1.36 3.19
CA PRO A 136 -8.14 0.47 2.90
C PRO A 136 -9.44 1.29 2.76
N GLY A 137 -10.25 1.04 1.73
CA GLY A 137 -11.51 1.74 1.49
C GLY A 137 -11.46 2.86 0.44
N VAL A 138 -10.27 3.41 0.13
CA VAL A 138 -10.16 4.50 -0.86
C VAL A 138 -10.51 4.03 -2.27
N GLU A 139 -10.08 2.82 -2.64
CA GLU A 139 -10.38 2.26 -3.95
C GLU A 139 -11.89 2.04 -4.12
N GLU A 140 -12.55 1.54 -3.08
CA GLU A 140 -13.99 1.33 -3.04
C GLU A 140 -14.75 2.65 -3.16
N GLU A 141 -14.33 3.69 -2.44
CA GLU A 141 -14.94 5.03 -2.52
C GLU A 141 -14.80 5.62 -3.93
N LEU A 142 -13.60 5.55 -4.52
CA LEU A 142 -13.36 6.04 -5.88
C LEU A 142 -14.17 5.25 -6.91
N LYS A 143 -14.29 3.94 -6.73
CA LYS A 143 -15.10 3.07 -7.60
C LYS A 143 -16.58 3.42 -7.50
N LEU A 144 -17.10 3.73 -6.32
CA LEU A 144 -18.48 4.18 -6.15
C LEU A 144 -18.73 5.51 -6.86
N LYS A 145 -17.83 6.49 -6.70
CA LYS A 145 -17.88 7.78 -7.40
C LYS A 145 -17.83 7.59 -8.92
N TYR A 146 -16.97 6.71 -9.40
CA TYR A 146 -16.91 6.34 -10.81
C TYR A 146 -18.21 5.72 -11.30
N ASN A 147 -18.76 4.73 -10.58
CA ASN A 147 -19.99 4.05 -10.95
C ASN A 147 -21.23 4.96 -10.98
N ALA A 148 -21.21 6.07 -10.25
CA ALA A 148 -22.26 7.09 -10.30
C ALA A 148 -22.28 7.89 -11.62
N ILE A 149 -21.22 7.79 -12.43
CA ILE A 149 -21.16 8.38 -13.77
C ILE A 149 -22.00 7.53 -14.73
N ASP A 150 -22.76 8.20 -15.60
CA ASP A 150 -23.56 7.57 -16.66
C ASP A 150 -22.74 6.51 -17.43
N LEU A 151 -23.31 5.31 -17.52
CA LEU A 151 -22.68 4.13 -18.13
C LEU A 151 -22.18 4.42 -19.56
N LYS A 152 -22.90 5.23 -20.34
CA LYS A 152 -22.49 5.53 -21.73
C LYS A 152 -21.12 6.22 -21.79
N HIS A 153 -20.81 7.09 -20.82
CA HIS A 153 -19.52 7.76 -20.76
C HIS A 153 -18.42 6.81 -20.28
N ARG A 154 -18.72 5.97 -19.27
CA ARG A 154 -17.79 4.98 -18.76
C ARG A 154 -17.33 4.00 -19.84
N ILE A 155 -18.26 3.50 -20.67
CA ILE A 155 -17.93 2.59 -21.77
C ILE A 155 -16.98 3.24 -22.78
N VAL A 156 -17.17 4.53 -23.10
CA VAL A 156 -16.26 5.23 -24.03
C VAL A 156 -14.86 5.34 -23.42
N LEU A 157 -14.76 5.73 -22.15
CA LEU A 157 -13.48 5.88 -21.45
C LEU A 157 -12.76 4.53 -21.25
N GLU A 158 -13.48 3.47 -20.89
CA GLU A 158 -12.92 2.12 -20.72
C GLU A 158 -12.42 1.50 -22.03
N LYS A 159 -12.91 1.98 -23.18
CA LYS A 159 -12.44 1.56 -24.50
C LYS A 159 -11.16 2.26 -24.95
N VAL A 160 -10.71 3.32 -24.26
CA VAL A 160 -9.47 4.02 -24.58
C VAL A 160 -8.29 3.17 -24.09
N PRO A 161 -7.49 2.54 -24.99
CA PRO A 161 -6.45 1.60 -24.57
C PRO A 161 -5.42 2.23 -23.63
N GLU A 162 -5.09 3.50 -23.85
CA GLU A 162 -4.11 4.25 -23.06
C GLU A 162 -4.57 4.48 -21.60
N LEU A 163 -5.89 4.51 -21.34
CA LEU A 163 -6.44 4.65 -19.98
C LEU A 163 -6.43 3.34 -19.19
N SER A 164 -6.15 2.20 -19.85
CA SER A 164 -5.96 0.90 -19.18
C SER A 164 -4.54 0.70 -18.62
N GLN A 165 -3.61 1.56 -19.00
CA GLN A 165 -2.22 1.57 -18.49
C GLN A 165 -2.02 2.76 -17.56
N PRO A 166 -0.97 2.78 -16.71
CA PRO A 166 -0.64 3.98 -15.94
C PRO A 166 -0.48 5.19 -16.87
N PHE A 167 -1.08 6.32 -16.49
CA PHE A 167 -0.95 7.59 -17.20
C PHE A 167 -0.96 8.75 -16.20
N ASN A 168 -0.31 9.85 -16.58
CA ASN A 168 -0.26 11.06 -15.76
C ASN A 168 -1.60 11.81 -15.85
N PHE A 169 -2.43 11.65 -14.81
CA PHE A 169 -3.74 12.27 -14.70
C PHE A 169 -3.68 13.81 -14.80
N SER A 170 -2.76 14.46 -14.08
CA SER A 170 -2.67 15.93 -14.04
C SER A 170 -2.34 16.46 -15.43
N GLN A 171 -1.31 15.91 -16.07
CA GLN A 171 -0.90 16.34 -17.40
C GLN A 171 -2.00 16.10 -18.45
N LEU A 172 -2.75 15.00 -18.36
CA LEU A 172 -3.87 14.75 -19.26
C LEU A 172 -5.01 15.74 -19.03
N MET A 173 -5.36 16.02 -17.77
CA MET A 173 -6.40 17.00 -17.45
C MET A 173 -6.03 18.40 -17.92
N ASP A 174 -4.80 18.84 -17.71
CA ASP A 174 -4.33 20.17 -18.17
C ASP A 174 -4.49 20.31 -19.70
N ARG A 175 -4.18 19.25 -20.45
CA ARG A 175 -4.36 19.19 -21.91
C ARG A 175 -5.83 19.20 -22.32
N ILE A 176 -6.68 18.45 -21.63
CA ILE A 176 -8.12 18.44 -21.91
C ILE A 176 -8.73 19.82 -21.61
N GLU A 177 -8.37 20.45 -20.51
CA GLU A 177 -8.89 21.77 -20.14
C GLU A 177 -8.50 22.84 -21.16
N SER A 178 -7.22 22.86 -21.56
CA SER A 178 -6.72 23.81 -22.55
C SER A 178 -7.24 23.58 -23.99
N GLU A 179 -7.42 22.34 -24.42
CA GLU A 179 -7.73 22.02 -25.84
C GLU A 179 -9.18 21.58 -26.10
N VAL A 180 -9.94 21.19 -25.08
CA VAL A 180 -11.31 20.67 -25.22
C VAL A 180 -12.33 21.59 -24.59
N TYR A 181 -12.09 22.07 -23.37
CA TYR A 181 -13.02 22.98 -22.69
C TYR A 181 -12.71 24.46 -22.94
N GLY A 182 -11.48 24.77 -23.38
CA GLY A 182 -11.01 26.13 -23.56
C GLY A 182 -10.72 26.78 -22.21
N SER A 183 -9.51 27.31 -22.04
CA SER A 183 -9.19 28.12 -20.87
C SER A 183 -10.06 29.38 -20.88
N ASN A 184 -10.91 29.56 -19.86
CA ASN A 184 -11.55 30.85 -19.59
C ASN A 184 -10.51 31.90 -19.18
#